data_AF-A0A8H5NMJ9-F1
#
_entry.id   AF-A0A8H5NMJ9-F1
#
_cell.length_a   1.000
_cell.length_b   1.000
_cell.length_c   1.000
_cell.angle_alpha   90.00
_cell.angle_beta   90.00
_cell.angle_gamma   90.00
#
_symmetry.space_group_name_H-M   'P 1'
#
loop_
_entity.id
_entity.type
_entity.pdbx_description
1 polymer ?
#
loop_
_entity_poly.entity_id
_entity_poly.type
_entity_poly.pdbx_seq_one_letter_code
_entity_poly.pdbx_strand_id
1 'polypeptide(L)' 'MCGIFGYINYLVEKDRKFILDTLVNGLSRLEYRGYDSAGLAIDCDKKKEVLAFKEVGKVAKLRKL' A
#
# COMPACT_ATOMS: atom_id res chain seq x y z
N MET A 1 -6.63 13.51 -9.74
CA MET A 1 -6.11 14.00 -8.43
C MET A 1 -5.31 12.85 -7.81
N CYS A 2 -4.26 13.10 -7.03
CA CYS A 2 -3.40 12.03 -6.48
C CYS A 2 -3.39 12.05 -4.94
N GLY A 3 -3.09 10.91 -4.32
CA GLY A 3 -2.87 10.78 -2.88
C GLY A 3 -1.73 9.81 -2.63
N ILE A 4 -0.86 10.17 -1.69
CA ILE A 4 0.32 9.40 -1.32
C ILE A 4 0.19 9.09 0.16
N PHE A 5 0.41 7.82 0.51
CA PHE A 5 0.46 7.35 1.88
C PHE A 5 1.66 6.43 2.03
N GLY A 6 2.40 6.57 3.13
CA GLY A 6 3.57 5.76 3.43
C GLY A 6 3.56 5.38 4.90
N TYR A 7 3.98 4.15 5.19
CA TYR A 7 4.13 3.62 6.54
C TYR A 7 5.57 3.18 6.75
N ILE A 8 6.20 3.67 7.81
CA ILE A 8 7.58 3.33 8.18
C ILE A 8 7.55 2.89 9.64
N ASN A 9 7.98 1.66 9.91
CA ASN A 9 8.21 1.13 11.25
C ASN A 9 9.72 1.07 11.54
N TYR A 10 10.16 1.73 12.61
CA TYR A 10 11.55 1.74 13.04
C TYR A 10 11.67 1.14 14.43
N LEU A 11 12.50 0.10 14.59
CA LEU A 11 12.66 -0.66 15.83
C LEU A 11 11.34 -1.24 16.40
N VAL A 12 10.35 -1.46 15.53
CA VAL A 12 9.06 -2.07 15.87
C VAL A 12 8.79 -3.21 14.91
N GLU A 13 8.81 -4.44 15.43
CA GLU A 13 8.46 -5.62 14.67
C GLU A 13 6.97 -5.59 14.31
N LYS A 14 6.69 -5.74 13.01
CA LYS A 14 5.35 -5.82 12.45
C LYS A 14 5.35 -6.86 11.35
N ASP A 15 4.30 -7.67 11.33
CA ASP A 15 4.09 -8.62 10.24
C ASP A 15 3.85 -7.88 8.93
N ARG A 16 4.30 -8.48 7.82
CA ARG A 16 4.06 -7.94 6.46
C ARG A 16 2.55 -7.74 6.20
N LYS A 17 1.69 -8.61 6.73
CA LYS A 17 0.23 -8.47 6.65
C LYS A 17 -0.27 -7.19 7.32
N PHE A 18 0.23 -6.86 8.51
CA PHE A 18 -0.14 -5.64 9.23
C PHE A 18 0.28 -4.39 8.45
N ILE A 19 1.49 -4.42 7.86
CA ILE A 19 2.01 -3.33 7.02
C ILE A 19 1.11 -3.13 5.81
N LEU A 20 0.77 -4.21 5.09
CA LEU A 20 -0.12 -4.17 3.93
C LEU A 20 -1.51 -3.64 4.29
N ASP A 21 -2.14 -4.15 5.35
CA ASP A 21 -3.45 -3.67 5.81
C ASP A 21 -3.42 -2.18 6.17
N THR A 22 -2.32 -1.71 6.79
CA THR A 22 -2.14 -0.30 7.13
C THR A 22 -2.05 0.58 5.87
N LEU A 23 -1.26 0.16 4.88
CA LEU A 23 -1.12 0.86 3.59
C LEU A 23 -2.46 0.92 2.84
N VAL A 24 -3.16 -0.19 2.74
CA VAL A 24 -4.47 -0.29 2.04
C VAL A 24 -5.53 0.56 2.74
N ASN A 25 -5.59 0.53 4.07
CA ASN A 25 -6.50 1.39 4.83
C ASN A 25 -6.18 2.88 4.66
N GLY A 26 -4.89 3.25 4.65
CA GLY A 26 -4.45 4.62 4.38
C GLY A 26 -4.90 5.10 3.01
N LEU A 27 -4.70 4.29 1.97
CA LEU A 27 -5.16 4.58 0.61
C LEU A 27 -6.69 4.68 0.51
N SER A 28 -7.42 3.80 1.19
CA SER A 28 -8.90 3.80 1.19
C SER A 28 -9.46 5.10 1.78
N ARG A 29 -8.80 5.65 2.81
CA ARG A 29 -9.18 6.97 3.38
C ARG A 29 -8.93 8.14 2.44
N LEU A 30 -8.05 7.98 1.45
CA LEU A 30 -7.76 8.99 0.44
C LEU A 30 -8.67 8.85 -0.80
N GLU A 31 -9.41 7.75 -0.92
CA GLU A 31 -10.20 7.40 -2.12
C GLU A 31 -11.28 8.45 -2.47
N TYR A 32 -11.73 9.25 -1.49
CA TYR A 32 -12.64 10.39 -1.70
C TYR A 32 -12.10 11.43 -2.69
N ARG A 33 -10.78 11.49 -2.92
CA ARG A 33 -10.15 12.39 -3.89
C ARG A 33 -10.32 11.96 -5.34
N GLY A 34 -10.83 10.74 -5.58
CA GLY A 34 -11.03 10.18 -6.92
C GLY A 34 -9.73 9.71 -7.56
N TYR A 35 -9.56 8.39 -7.66
CA TYR A 35 -8.41 7.74 -8.29
C TYR A 35 -8.84 6.74 -9.35
N ASP A 36 -8.21 6.82 -10.51
CA ASP A 36 -8.41 5.87 -11.61
C ASP A 36 -7.56 4.60 -11.45
N SER A 37 -6.54 4.65 -10.59
CA SER A 37 -5.64 3.54 -10.27
C SER A 37 -5.05 3.68 -8.88
N ALA A 38 -4.57 2.57 -8.32
CA ALA A 38 -3.87 2.55 -7.06
C ALA A 38 -2.68 1.59 -7.13
N GLY A 39 -1.67 1.84 -6.30
CA GLY A 39 -0.53 0.94 -6.16
C GLY A 39 0.11 1.04 -4.79
N LEU A 40 0.86 0.02 -4.42
CA LEU A 40 1.64 -0.06 -3.20
C LEU A 40 2.99 -0.71 -3.48
N ALA A 41 3.99 -0.35 -2.70
CA ALA A 41 5.32 -0.94 -2.75
C ALA A 41 5.74 -1.35 -1.35
N ILE A 42 6.32 -2.54 -1.22
CA ILE A 42 6.81 -3.08 0.04
C ILE A 42 8.17 -3.72 -0.14
N ASP A 43 8.97 -3.73 0.93
CA ASP A 43 10.25 -4.42 0.94
C ASP A 43 10.05 -5.94 0.96
N CYS A 44 10.91 -6.61 0.18
CA CYS A 44 10.97 -8.05 0.04
C CYS A 44 11.86 -8.67 1.14
N ASP A 45 12.05 -9.99 1.08
CA ASP A 45 12.83 -10.72 2.09
C ASP A 45 14.33 -10.41 2.01
N LYS A 46 14.81 -9.95 0.85
CA LYS A 46 16.18 -9.50 0.64
C LYS A 46 16.28 -7.98 0.73
N LYS A 47 17.37 -7.52 1.35
CA LYS A 47 17.70 -6.09 1.41
C LYS A 47 17.80 -5.51 -0.01
N LYS A 48 17.13 -4.38 -0.22
CA LYS A 48 17.03 -3.64 -1.50
C LYS A 48 16.17 -4.30 -2.58
N GLU A 49 15.47 -5.39 -2.29
CA GLU A 49 14.40 -5.88 -3.18
C GLU A 49 13.07 -5.25 -2.76
N VAL A 50 12.37 -4.66 -3.72
CA VAL A 50 11.07 -4.03 -3.51
C VAL A 50 10.06 -4.70 -4.44
N LEU A 51 8.93 -5.12 -3.88
CA LEU A 51 7.78 -5.57 -4.64
C LEU A 51 6.80 -4.42 -4.80
N ALA A 52 6.45 -4.11 -6.04
CA ALA A 52 5.47 -3.10 -6.37
C ALA A 52 4.25 -3.73 -7.03
N PHE A 53 3.07 -3.45 -6.48
CA PHE A 53 1.78 -3.87 -7.01
C PHE A 53 1.01 -2.63 -7.47
N LYS A 54 0.42 -2.70 -8.67
CA LYS A 54 -0.35 -1.61 -9.26
C LYS A 54 -1.58 -2.21 -9.92
N GLU A 55 -2.73 -1.61 -9.69
CA GLU A 55 -4.00 -2.10 -10.22
C GLU A 55 -4.86 -0.93 -10.71
N VAL A 56 -5.59 -1.14 -11.81
CA VAL A 56 -6.48 -0.12 -12.38
C VAL A 56 -7.86 -0.20 -11.72
N GLY A 57 -8.31 0.94 -11.22
CA GLY A 57 -9.57 1.11 -10.51
C GLY A 57 -9.39 1.35 -9.01
N LYS A 58 -10.45 1.00 -8.26
CA LYS A 58 -10.59 1.28 -6.82
C LYS A 58 -9.58 0.54 -5.95
N VAL A 59 -9.27 1.11 -4.79
CA VAL A 59 -8.36 0.54 -3.78
C VAL A 59 -8.85 -0.85 -3.32
N ALA A 60 -10.16 -1.09 -3.36
CA ALA A 60 -10.74 -2.40 -3.06
C ALA A 60 -10.22 -3.55 -3.93
N LYS A 61 -9.75 -3.28 -5.17
CA LYS A 61 -9.13 -4.31 -6.02
C LYS A 61 -7.75 -4.72 -5.53
N LEU A 62 -6.94 -3.76 -5.04
CA LEU A 62 -5.63 -4.06 -4.44
C LEU A 62 -5.75 -5.00 -3.24
N ARG A 63 -6.86 -4.94 -2.51
CA ARG A 63 -7.11 -5.81 -1.34
C ARG A 63 -7.39 -7.27 -1.71
N LYS A 64 -7.69 -7.56 -2.97
CA LYS A 64 -7.99 -8.91 -3.47
C LYS A 64 -6.77 -9.62 -4.06
N LEU A 65 -5.68 -8.90 -4.28
CA LEU A 65 -4.38 -9.42 -4.69
C LEU A 65 -3.64 -10.01 -3.48
#